data_AF-A0A932ZIP1-F1
#
_entry.id   AF-A0A932ZIP1-F1
#
_cell.length_a   1.000
_cell.length_b   1.000
_cell.length_c   1.000
_cell.angle_alpha   90.00
_cell.angle_beta   90.00
_cell.angle_gamma   90.00
#
_symmetry.space_group_name_H-M   'P 1'
#
loop_
_entity.id
_entity.type
_entity.pdbx_description
1 polymer ?
#
loop_
_entity_poly.entity_id
_entity_poly.type
_entity_poly.pdbx_seq_one_letter_code
_entity_poly.pdbx_strand_id
1 'polypeptide(L)'
;MKNFFVLSVILVATLVFGETMAASAQGYLGLPPIARDEFNRITRYYYYDAVCWMKDERHAQVIDSDEVATCDGAIDHLDRFVAKKKFTALFDARYRRIIELRRQELLQAELGKLGIQTIRTQLSDSKLHLSAPEQKMLMHLVRAGNLIEQAHHLQLNTWELNASAINRGTPTDAAFVRHFQTPWCEGIEDPLCNAMSTFPSERRFYPQSFFDDKGNARCDLLTKGGRELLNPFYAIVKGDKGFVAQPFTVAYRGALEPAAAELRQAAELAKALPNEKPLATYLDKAAEALLRDGLNPFHESDQAWLDAAHESKFYVRIGADEQYWEDCHVKAGYHAQIGIVDPVASQTLEAYRPHIKAMEGLFEKRIGTATYKARDVQVKMPEVVDVILFSGDARSANQTTIGQTLPNQCGPDGTEQCTSNRTIVYRNHIEASYTGKSAPRIYLMFAEEVRKNFNAQGSVDLTALHEFAHNLGP
;
A
#
# COMPACT_ATOMS: atom_id res chain seq x y z
N MET A 1 59.94 21.32 -2.47
CA MET A 1 59.06 22.45 -2.86
C MET A 1 57.71 21.85 -3.24
N LYS A 2 56.82 21.66 -2.27
CA LYS A 2 55.67 22.53 -1.92
C LYS A 2 54.63 22.65 -3.05
N ASN A 3 53.57 21.86 -2.88
CA ASN A 3 52.12 22.14 -3.02
C ASN A 3 51.62 22.95 -4.22
N PHE A 4 50.60 22.42 -4.91
CA PHE A 4 49.20 22.87 -4.76
C PHE A 4 48.28 21.91 -5.54
N PHE A 5 47.60 21.01 -4.82
CA PHE A 5 46.36 20.38 -5.31
C PHE A 5 45.22 21.25 -4.80
N VAL A 6 44.50 21.91 -5.71
CA VAL A 6 43.28 22.65 -5.37
C VAL A 6 42.13 21.64 -5.35
N LEU A 7 41.70 21.27 -4.15
CA LEU A 7 40.49 20.51 -3.90
C LEU A 7 39.32 21.49 -3.87
N SER A 8 38.56 21.61 -4.96
CA SER A 8 37.32 22.37 -4.98
C SER A 8 36.23 21.58 -4.27
N VAL A 9 36.14 21.75 -2.95
CA VAL A 9 34.97 21.33 -2.17
C VAL A 9 33.87 22.34 -2.42
N ILE A 10 32.90 22.00 -3.27
CA ILE A 10 31.63 22.71 -3.31
C ILE A 10 30.86 22.31 -2.06
N LEU A 11 31.00 23.12 -1.02
CA LEU A 11 30.12 23.08 0.14
C LEU A 11 28.77 23.66 -0.30
N VAL A 12 27.87 22.81 -0.80
CA VAL A 12 26.46 23.20 -0.90
C VAL A 12 25.94 23.24 0.54
N ALA A 13 26.04 24.42 1.15
CA ALA A 13 25.30 24.72 2.37
C ALA A 13 23.83 24.82 1.97
N THR A 14 23.14 23.68 1.94
CA THR A 14 21.68 23.64 2.05
C THR A 14 21.36 24.16 3.44
N LEU A 15 21.10 25.46 3.54
CA LEU A 15 20.35 26.04 4.64
C LEU A 15 18.94 25.45 4.56
N VAL A 16 18.79 24.24 5.10
CA VAL A 16 17.48 23.71 5.47
C VAL A 16 17.06 24.54 6.66
N PHE A 17 16.25 25.57 6.42
CA PHE A 17 15.36 26.06 7.46
C PHE A 17 14.36 24.92 7.73
N GLY A 18 14.81 23.96 8.54
CA GLY A 18 13.90 23.06 9.22
C GLY A 18 13.20 23.90 10.27
N GLU A 19 12.12 24.55 9.87
CA GLU A 19 11.12 24.95 10.85
C GLU A 19 10.63 23.66 11.49
N THR A 20 10.97 23.52 12.76
CA THR A 20 10.42 22.51 13.65
C THR A 20 8.90 22.64 13.59
N MET A 21 8.24 21.69 12.93
CA MET A 21 6.79 21.47 13.04
C MET A 21 6.48 21.12 14.50
N ALA A 22 6.27 22.15 15.30
CA ALA A 22 5.89 22.06 16.70
C ALA A 22 4.44 22.55 16.81
N ALA A 23 3.54 21.62 17.15
CA ALA A 23 2.09 21.78 17.27
C ALA A 23 1.38 22.17 15.95
N SER A 24 0.26 21.54 15.65
CA SER A 24 -0.57 21.89 14.49
C SER A 24 -0.92 23.38 14.54
N ALA A 25 -0.25 24.21 13.73
CA ALA A 25 -0.60 25.62 13.61
C ALA A 25 -2.04 25.68 13.07
N GLN A 26 -2.99 26.02 13.93
CA GLN A 26 -4.39 26.03 13.58
C GLN A 26 -4.70 27.34 12.85
N GLY A 27 -5.18 27.23 11.61
CA GLY A 27 -5.58 28.36 10.78
C GLY A 27 -6.92 28.96 11.19
N TYR A 28 -7.42 29.88 10.37
CA TYR A 28 -8.70 30.56 10.62
C TYR A 28 -9.87 29.56 10.68
N LEU A 29 -10.84 29.83 11.57
CA LEU A 29 -12.00 28.97 11.86
C LEU A 29 -11.67 27.55 12.34
N GLY A 30 -10.46 27.35 12.87
CA GLY A 30 -10.03 26.04 13.34
C GLY A 30 -9.61 25.06 12.23
N LEU A 31 -9.51 25.54 10.98
CA LEU A 31 -9.13 24.75 9.81
C LEU A 31 -7.60 24.72 9.65
N PRO A 32 -7.03 23.79 8.87
CA PRO A 32 -5.61 23.85 8.55
C PRO A 32 -5.24 25.17 7.83
N PRO A 33 -4.01 25.65 8.00
CA PRO A 33 -3.55 26.90 7.40
C PRO A 33 -3.49 26.77 5.88
N ILE A 34 -3.69 27.88 5.19
CA ILE A 34 -3.49 28.01 3.74
C ILE A 34 -2.41 29.06 3.50
N ALA A 35 -1.50 28.80 2.56
CA ALA A 35 -0.52 29.78 2.16
C ALA A 35 -1.19 31.03 1.56
N ARG A 36 -0.70 32.22 1.91
CA ARG A 36 -1.29 33.51 1.50
C ARG A 36 -1.41 33.66 -0.01
N ASP A 37 -0.37 33.26 -0.73
CA ASP A 37 -0.32 33.26 -2.19
C ASP A 37 -1.36 32.34 -2.81
N GLU A 38 -1.56 31.14 -2.23
CA GLU A 38 -2.58 30.19 -2.66
C GLU A 38 -4.00 30.71 -2.38
N PHE A 39 -4.25 31.26 -1.20
CA PHE A 39 -5.52 31.92 -0.87
C PHE A 39 -5.85 33.02 -1.89
N ASN A 40 -4.88 33.87 -2.21
CA ASN A 40 -5.04 34.96 -3.16
C ASN A 40 -5.23 34.46 -4.59
N ARG A 41 -4.51 33.42 -5.01
CA ARG A 41 -4.66 32.81 -6.35
C ARG A 41 -6.07 32.29 -6.54
N ILE A 42 -6.56 31.49 -5.60
CA ILE A 42 -7.90 30.90 -5.66
C ILE A 42 -8.96 32.01 -5.61
N THR A 43 -8.80 33.00 -4.74
CA THR A 43 -9.76 34.10 -4.61
C THR A 43 -9.90 34.89 -5.92
N ARG A 44 -8.78 35.25 -6.56
CA ARG A 44 -8.78 35.98 -7.84
C ARG A 44 -9.37 35.16 -8.99
N TYR A 45 -9.15 33.84 -8.98
CA TYR A 45 -9.63 32.97 -10.06
C TYR A 45 -11.15 32.77 -10.01
N TYR A 46 -11.72 32.58 -8.82
CA TYR A 46 -13.12 32.18 -8.68
C TYR A 46 -14.10 33.32 -8.40
N TYR A 47 -13.64 34.52 -8.05
CA TYR A 47 -14.50 35.59 -7.55
C TYR A 47 -14.20 36.96 -8.14
N TYR A 48 -15.25 37.66 -8.57
CA TYR A 48 -15.16 39.04 -9.08
C TYR A 48 -15.10 40.09 -7.96
N ASP A 49 -15.59 39.76 -6.77
CA ASP A 49 -15.52 40.55 -5.53
C ASP A 49 -14.38 40.07 -4.62
N ALA A 50 -13.25 39.72 -5.24
CA ALA A 50 -12.14 39.05 -4.58
C ALA A 50 -11.54 39.90 -3.44
N VAL A 51 -11.44 39.29 -2.25
CA VAL A 51 -10.75 39.85 -1.08
C VAL A 51 -9.42 39.11 -0.92
N CYS A 52 -8.32 39.83 -1.01
CA CYS A 52 -6.96 39.30 -0.95
C CYS A 52 -6.36 39.52 0.44
N TRP A 53 -5.59 38.53 0.90
CA TRP A 53 -4.73 38.60 2.07
C TRP A 53 -3.41 39.28 1.69
N MET A 54 -3.23 40.51 2.15
CA MET A 54 -2.17 41.43 1.70
C MET A 54 -0.90 41.36 2.53
N LYS A 55 -1.04 41.08 3.83
CA LYS A 55 0.03 41.08 4.83
C LYS A 55 -0.09 39.84 5.70
N ASP A 56 0.97 39.40 6.34
CA ASP A 56 0.95 38.28 7.32
C ASP A 56 1.84 38.71 8.48
N GLU A 57 1.39 39.72 9.22
CA GLU A 57 2.19 40.51 10.17
C GLU A 57 1.77 40.24 11.62
N ARG A 58 0.51 39.86 11.88
CA ARG A 58 -0.02 39.65 13.23
C ARG A 58 0.10 38.22 13.71
N HIS A 59 -0.44 37.30 12.94
CA HIS A 59 -0.47 35.88 13.26
C HIS A 59 0.03 35.12 12.04
N ALA A 60 1.30 34.70 12.09
CA ALA A 60 1.94 33.99 10.98
C ALA A 60 1.05 32.84 10.48
N GLN A 61 0.77 32.84 9.18
CA GLN A 61 -0.08 31.85 8.49
C GLN A 61 -1.54 31.79 8.97
N VAL A 62 -2.04 32.84 9.64
CA VAL A 62 -3.46 32.96 10.04
C VAL A 62 -4.02 34.28 9.54
N ILE A 63 -4.97 34.21 8.61
CA ILE A 63 -5.58 35.38 7.99
C ILE A 63 -6.31 36.27 9.00
N ASP A 64 -6.08 37.58 8.89
CA ASP A 64 -6.60 38.59 9.80
C ASP A 64 -7.40 39.67 9.08
N SER A 65 -8.45 40.19 9.73
CA SER A 65 -9.41 41.08 9.05
C SER A 65 -8.89 42.47 8.69
N ASP A 66 -7.76 42.90 9.26
CA ASP A 66 -7.04 44.12 8.88
C ASP A 66 -5.87 43.86 7.94
N GLU A 67 -5.60 42.60 7.63
CA GLU A 67 -4.59 42.19 6.66
C GLU A 67 -5.19 41.91 5.29
N VAL A 68 -6.52 42.08 5.14
CA VAL A 68 -7.21 41.87 3.87
C VAL A 68 -7.60 43.18 3.19
N ALA A 69 -7.64 43.17 1.87
CA ALA A 69 -8.16 44.25 1.05
C ALA A 69 -8.86 43.69 -0.19
N THR A 70 -9.68 44.51 -0.87
CA THR A 70 -10.16 44.18 -2.21
C THR A 70 -8.94 43.94 -3.12
N CYS A 71 -8.92 42.81 -3.83
CA CYS A 71 -7.86 42.49 -4.77
C CYS A 71 -7.80 43.50 -5.93
N ASP A 72 -6.61 43.72 -6.49
CA ASP A 72 -6.46 44.56 -7.68
C ASP A 72 -7.40 44.14 -8.82
N GLY A 73 -8.15 45.09 -9.36
CA GLY A 73 -9.12 44.85 -10.45
C GLY A 73 -10.45 44.23 -10.05
N ALA A 74 -10.67 43.92 -8.76
CA ALA A 74 -11.95 43.45 -8.24
C ALA A 74 -12.90 44.62 -7.91
N ILE A 75 -14.21 44.33 -7.85
CA ILE A 75 -15.20 45.33 -7.43
C ILE A 75 -15.08 45.53 -5.92
N ASP A 76 -14.93 46.80 -5.50
CA ASP A 76 -14.74 47.13 -4.09
C ASP A 76 -16.02 46.95 -3.27
N HIS A 77 -16.00 45.90 -2.45
CA HIS A 77 -17.08 45.44 -1.58
C HIS A 77 -16.54 44.91 -0.25
N LEU A 78 -15.38 45.42 0.20
CA LEU A 78 -14.69 44.93 1.39
C LEU A 78 -15.57 44.97 2.65
N ASP A 79 -16.46 45.96 2.74
CA ASP A 79 -17.42 46.15 3.83
C ASP A 79 -18.40 44.98 4.02
N ARG A 80 -18.67 44.21 2.97
CA ARG A 80 -19.48 42.97 3.06
C ARG A 80 -18.74 41.83 3.74
N PHE A 81 -17.41 41.86 3.70
CA PHE A 81 -16.53 40.80 4.20
C PHE A 81 -15.87 41.15 5.53
N VAL A 82 -15.66 42.45 5.80
CA VAL A 82 -15.07 42.97 7.02
C VAL A 82 -15.98 44.05 7.61
N ALA A 83 -16.48 43.81 8.82
CA ALA A 83 -17.30 44.77 9.56
C ALA A 83 -16.73 44.94 10.97
N LYS A 84 -16.51 46.20 11.39
CA LYS A 84 -15.98 46.54 12.73
C LYS A 84 -14.68 45.78 13.08
N LYS A 85 -13.75 45.69 12.12
CA LYS A 85 -12.47 44.95 12.24
C LYS A 85 -12.64 43.47 12.60
N LYS A 86 -13.69 42.84 12.07
CA LYS A 86 -13.96 41.41 12.18
C LYS A 86 -14.45 40.90 10.84
N PHE A 87 -14.13 39.65 10.53
CA PHE A 87 -14.72 38.96 9.40
C PHE A 87 -16.23 38.76 9.61
N THR A 88 -16.98 38.90 8.52
CA THR A 88 -18.42 38.64 8.51
C THR A 88 -18.69 37.15 8.25
N ALA A 89 -19.91 36.71 8.50
CA ALA A 89 -20.34 35.35 8.13
C ALA A 89 -20.21 35.07 6.62
N LEU A 90 -20.28 36.11 5.79
CA LEU A 90 -20.05 35.99 4.35
C LEU A 90 -18.58 35.67 4.06
N PHE A 91 -17.64 36.31 4.76
CA PHE A 91 -16.22 35.96 4.66
C PHE A 91 -15.96 34.55 5.18
N ASP A 92 -16.55 34.14 6.29
CA ASP A 92 -16.39 32.78 6.82
C ASP A 92 -16.84 31.71 5.82
N ALA A 93 -17.99 31.91 5.19
CA ALA A 93 -18.49 31.03 4.14
C ALA A 93 -17.55 31.03 2.92
N ARG A 94 -17.01 32.19 2.54
CA ARG A 94 -16.06 32.35 1.43
C ARG A 94 -14.74 31.63 1.73
N TYR A 95 -14.19 31.81 2.93
CA TYR A 95 -12.95 31.18 3.38
C TYR A 95 -13.08 29.66 3.36
N ARG A 96 -14.17 29.10 3.91
CA ARG A 96 -14.44 27.65 3.86
C ARG A 96 -14.49 27.12 2.43
N ARG A 97 -15.06 27.89 1.49
CA ARG A 97 -15.11 27.50 0.08
C ARG A 97 -13.73 27.52 -0.57
N ILE A 98 -12.88 28.51 -0.26
CA ILE A 98 -11.49 28.58 -0.75
C ILE A 98 -10.67 27.39 -0.23
N ILE A 99 -10.81 27.06 1.05
CA ILE A 99 -10.18 25.88 1.65
C ILE A 99 -10.62 24.59 0.94
N GLU A 100 -11.92 24.43 0.68
CA GLU A 100 -12.43 23.27 -0.05
C GLU A 100 -11.88 23.19 -1.48
N LEU A 101 -11.77 24.33 -2.19
CA LEU A 101 -11.18 24.38 -3.53
C LEU A 101 -9.71 23.94 -3.50
N ARG A 102 -8.92 24.47 -2.55
CA ARG A 102 -7.51 24.06 -2.37
C ARG A 102 -7.40 22.57 -2.06
N ARG A 103 -8.20 22.06 -1.13
CA ARG A 103 -8.24 20.63 -0.77
C ARG A 103 -8.47 19.75 -2.00
N GLN A 104 -9.45 20.10 -2.84
CA GLN A 104 -9.74 19.34 -4.07
C GLN A 104 -8.60 19.44 -5.10
N GLU A 105 -7.98 20.61 -5.28
CA GLU A 105 -6.81 20.78 -6.16
C GLU A 105 -5.64 19.88 -5.69
N LEU A 106 -5.38 19.81 -4.39
CA LEU A 106 -4.31 19.01 -3.81
C LEU A 106 -4.55 17.50 -3.99
N LEU A 107 -5.77 17.01 -3.74
CA LEU A 107 -6.10 15.60 -3.96
C LEU A 107 -5.97 15.20 -5.44
N GLN A 108 -6.38 16.08 -6.35
CA GLN A 108 -6.20 15.86 -7.77
C GLN A 108 -4.72 15.85 -8.16
N ALA A 109 -3.92 16.75 -7.58
CA ALA A 109 -2.47 16.78 -7.80
C ALA A 109 -1.79 15.50 -7.29
N GLU A 110 -2.16 15.02 -6.11
CA GLU A 110 -1.63 13.77 -5.54
C GLU A 110 -1.99 12.55 -6.40
N LEU A 111 -3.27 12.42 -6.78
CA LEU A 111 -3.71 11.39 -7.74
C LEU A 111 -3.00 11.51 -9.08
N GLY A 112 -2.72 12.74 -9.53
CA GLY A 112 -2.03 13.05 -10.77
C GLY A 112 -0.55 12.67 -10.81
N LYS A 113 0.08 12.39 -9.66
CA LYS A 113 1.45 11.84 -9.61
C LYS A 113 1.53 10.40 -10.09
N LEU A 114 0.40 9.71 -10.16
CA LEU A 114 0.32 8.28 -10.41
C LEU A 114 -0.02 7.97 -11.86
N GLY A 115 0.72 7.04 -12.45
CA GLY A 115 0.35 6.41 -13.72
C GLY A 115 -0.63 5.28 -13.47
N ILE A 116 -1.93 5.59 -13.36
CA ILE A 116 -2.96 4.57 -13.11
C ILE A 116 -3.22 3.78 -14.40
N GLN A 117 -2.97 2.47 -14.34
CA GLN A 117 -3.36 1.54 -15.40
C GLN A 117 -4.39 0.54 -14.87
N THR A 118 -5.50 0.43 -15.59
CA THR A 118 -6.53 -0.55 -15.27
C THR A 118 -6.11 -1.91 -15.80
N ILE A 119 -5.87 -2.85 -14.89
CA ILE A 119 -5.65 -4.26 -15.24
C ILE A 119 -7.01 -4.92 -15.39
N ARG A 120 -7.25 -5.55 -16.54
CA ARG A 120 -8.48 -6.29 -16.82
C ARG A 120 -8.15 -7.74 -17.08
N THR A 121 -8.51 -8.60 -16.13
CA THR A 121 -8.38 -10.05 -16.29
C THR A 121 -9.62 -10.57 -17.01
N GLN A 122 -9.47 -10.92 -18.29
CA GLN A 122 -10.58 -11.40 -19.11
C GLN A 122 -10.89 -12.86 -18.83
N LEU A 123 -11.75 -13.11 -17.84
CA LEU A 123 -12.18 -14.47 -17.47
C LEU A 123 -13.01 -15.18 -18.55
N SER A 124 -13.40 -14.47 -19.61
CA SER A 124 -14.04 -15.02 -20.80
C SER A 124 -13.05 -15.53 -21.86
N ASP A 125 -11.75 -15.25 -21.71
CA ASP A 125 -10.72 -15.84 -22.57
C ASP A 125 -10.77 -17.37 -22.45
N SER A 126 -10.64 -18.08 -23.58
CA SER A 126 -10.67 -19.55 -23.61
C SER A 126 -9.60 -20.17 -22.73
N LYS A 127 -8.49 -19.47 -22.47
CA LYS A 127 -7.42 -19.89 -21.56
C LYS A 127 -7.77 -19.74 -20.07
N LEU A 128 -8.69 -18.84 -19.72
CA LEU A 128 -9.09 -18.53 -18.34
C LEU A 128 -10.56 -18.87 -18.04
N HIS A 129 -11.23 -19.57 -18.97
CA HIS A 129 -12.65 -19.87 -18.88
C HIS A 129 -13.00 -20.57 -17.55
N LEU A 130 -13.97 -20.02 -16.84
CA LEU A 130 -14.49 -20.57 -15.59
C LEU A 130 -15.87 -21.18 -15.83
N SER A 131 -16.05 -22.43 -15.42
CA SER A 131 -17.35 -23.09 -15.30
C SER A 131 -18.26 -22.37 -14.30
N ALA A 132 -19.57 -22.58 -14.39
CA ALA A 132 -20.53 -21.98 -13.46
C ALA A 132 -20.22 -22.23 -11.97
N PRO A 133 -19.82 -23.45 -11.54
CA PRO A 133 -19.41 -23.68 -10.15
C PRO A 133 -18.12 -22.95 -9.77
N GLU A 134 -17.13 -22.87 -10.65
CA GLU A 134 -15.90 -22.09 -10.45
C GLU A 134 -16.19 -20.60 -10.30
N GLN A 135 -17.11 -20.04 -11.10
CA GLN A 135 -17.53 -18.64 -10.97
C GLN A 135 -18.19 -18.37 -9.62
N LYS A 136 -19.05 -19.28 -9.15
CA LYS A 136 -19.67 -19.17 -7.82
C LYS A 136 -18.63 -19.20 -6.72
N MET A 137 -17.66 -20.11 -6.79
CA MET A 137 -16.54 -20.18 -5.85
C MET A 137 -15.74 -18.88 -5.86
N LEU A 138 -15.38 -18.37 -7.04
CA LEU A 138 -14.66 -17.10 -7.19
C LEU A 138 -15.43 -15.93 -6.57
N MET A 139 -16.76 -15.88 -6.69
CA MET A 139 -17.56 -14.83 -6.06
C MET A 139 -17.47 -14.87 -4.52
N HIS A 140 -17.42 -16.06 -3.90
CA HIS A 140 -17.17 -16.19 -2.46
C HIS A 140 -15.76 -15.70 -2.11
N LEU A 141 -14.75 -16.07 -2.89
CA LEU A 141 -13.36 -15.60 -2.69
C LEU A 141 -13.26 -14.08 -2.79
N VAL A 142 -13.90 -13.46 -3.79
CA VAL A 142 -13.93 -11.99 -3.94
C VAL A 142 -14.63 -11.31 -2.76
N ARG A 143 -15.72 -11.89 -2.24
CA ARG A 143 -16.38 -11.37 -1.02
C ARG A 143 -15.46 -11.49 0.20
N ALA A 144 -14.75 -12.60 0.37
CA ALA A 144 -13.75 -12.75 1.41
C ALA A 144 -12.65 -11.69 1.27
N GLY A 145 -12.12 -11.47 0.05
CA GLY A 145 -11.12 -10.43 -0.22
C GLY A 145 -11.57 -9.01 0.17
N ASN A 146 -12.83 -8.65 -0.13
CA ASN A 146 -13.39 -7.35 0.29
C ASN A 146 -13.51 -7.21 1.81
N LEU A 147 -13.80 -8.30 2.53
CA LEU A 147 -13.83 -8.30 4.00
C LEU A 147 -12.41 -8.23 4.58
N ILE A 148 -11.42 -8.77 3.88
CA ILE A 148 -10.01 -8.63 4.25
C ILE A 148 -9.50 -7.20 4.00
N GLU A 149 -9.94 -6.51 2.94
CA GLU A 149 -9.73 -5.06 2.77
C GLU A 149 -10.27 -4.30 3.99
N GLN A 150 -11.48 -4.66 4.46
CA GLN A 150 -12.06 -4.04 5.66
C GLN A 150 -11.18 -4.30 6.89
N ALA A 151 -10.67 -5.52 7.08
CA ALA A 151 -9.77 -5.83 8.19
C ALA A 151 -8.49 -4.97 8.13
N HIS A 152 -7.92 -4.76 6.94
CA HIS A 152 -6.76 -3.89 6.78
C HIS A 152 -7.07 -2.41 7.01
N HIS A 153 -8.22 -1.91 6.55
CA HIS A 153 -8.67 -0.55 6.91
C HIS A 153 -8.89 -0.38 8.43
N LEU A 154 -9.27 -1.44 9.14
CA LEU A 154 -9.32 -1.42 10.60
C LEU A 154 -7.92 -1.41 11.21
N GLN A 155 -6.95 -2.13 10.62
CA GLN A 155 -5.53 -2.03 11.00
C GLN A 155 -5.00 -0.59 10.83
N LEU A 156 -5.33 0.07 9.72
CA LEU A 156 -4.96 1.47 9.45
C LEU A 156 -5.79 2.49 10.26
N ASN A 157 -6.83 2.05 10.98
CA ASN A 157 -7.80 2.92 11.64
C ASN A 157 -8.53 3.91 10.70
N THR A 158 -8.65 3.58 9.41
CA THR A 158 -9.23 4.42 8.35
C THR A 158 -10.64 4.03 7.93
N TRP A 159 -11.15 2.86 8.37
CA TRP A 159 -12.44 2.31 7.90
C TRP A 159 -13.60 3.32 7.83
N GLU A 160 -13.90 4.00 8.95
CA GLU A 160 -15.02 4.95 9.01
C GLU A 160 -14.78 6.21 8.18
N LEU A 161 -13.53 6.66 8.09
CA LEU A 161 -13.14 7.84 7.32
C LEU A 161 -13.28 7.54 5.82
N ASN A 162 -12.77 6.41 5.37
CA ASN A 162 -12.87 5.96 3.99
C ASN A 162 -14.34 5.75 3.60
N ALA A 163 -15.13 5.10 4.48
CA ALA A 163 -16.57 4.95 4.25
C ALA A 163 -17.29 6.30 4.17
N SER A 164 -16.89 7.29 4.96
CA SER A 164 -17.45 8.64 4.88
C SER A 164 -17.09 9.33 3.57
N ALA A 165 -15.81 9.31 3.17
CA ALA A 165 -15.35 9.90 1.90
C ALA A 165 -16.06 9.26 0.70
N ILE A 166 -16.22 7.93 0.71
CA ILE A 166 -16.92 7.20 -0.36
C ILE A 166 -18.40 7.54 -0.44
N ASN A 167 -19.11 7.61 0.70
CA ASN A 167 -20.57 7.72 0.71
C ASN A 167 -21.09 9.16 0.77
N ARG A 168 -20.28 10.10 1.26
CA ARG A 168 -20.69 11.48 1.54
C ARG A 168 -19.73 12.54 0.99
N GLY A 169 -18.54 12.15 0.52
CA GLY A 169 -17.55 13.04 -0.06
C GLY A 169 -17.81 13.37 -1.53
N THR A 170 -16.88 14.10 -2.14
CA THR A 170 -16.87 14.34 -3.58
C THR A 170 -16.44 13.07 -4.34
N PRO A 171 -16.64 12.98 -5.66
CA PRO A 171 -16.07 11.91 -6.48
C PRO A 171 -14.54 11.81 -6.37
N THR A 172 -13.84 12.94 -6.20
CA THR A 172 -12.39 12.97 -5.96
C THR A 172 -12.04 12.37 -4.60
N ASP A 173 -12.79 12.69 -3.55
CA ASP A 173 -12.59 12.10 -2.21
C ASP A 173 -12.75 10.58 -2.25
N ALA A 174 -13.81 10.10 -2.91
CA ALA A 174 -14.08 8.69 -3.07
C ALA A 174 -12.99 7.98 -3.90
N ALA A 175 -12.53 8.59 -5.00
CA ALA A 175 -11.45 8.05 -5.82
C ALA A 175 -10.12 7.99 -5.05
N PHE A 176 -9.85 9.05 -4.26
CA PHE A 176 -8.64 9.15 -3.44
C PHE A 176 -8.55 8.03 -2.42
N VAL A 177 -9.55 7.88 -1.55
CA VAL A 177 -9.49 6.84 -0.50
C VAL A 177 -9.59 5.43 -1.07
N ARG A 178 -10.25 5.23 -2.22
CA ARG A 178 -10.22 3.95 -2.92
C ARG A 178 -8.82 3.62 -3.40
N HIS A 179 -8.03 4.61 -3.81
CA HIS A 179 -6.67 4.36 -4.26
C HIS A 179 -5.72 4.19 -3.06
N PHE A 180 -5.65 5.21 -2.19
CA PHE A 180 -4.66 5.29 -1.11
C PHE A 180 -5.01 4.47 0.14
N GLN A 181 -6.25 4.00 0.31
CA GLN A 181 -6.71 3.32 1.55
C GLN A 181 -6.68 4.23 2.80
N THR A 182 -6.42 5.51 2.62
CA THR A 182 -6.34 6.54 3.65
C THR A 182 -6.89 7.87 3.12
N PRO A 183 -7.44 8.74 3.98
CA PRO A 183 -7.81 10.09 3.58
C PRO A 183 -6.62 11.07 3.57
N TRP A 184 -5.46 10.70 4.09
CA TRP A 184 -4.28 11.58 4.15
C TRP A 184 -3.43 11.42 2.90
N CYS A 185 -2.89 12.52 2.37
CA CYS A 185 -1.89 12.46 1.31
C CYS A 185 -0.55 11.95 1.84
N GLU A 186 0.18 11.21 1.00
CA GLU A 186 1.46 10.60 1.38
C GLU A 186 2.65 11.36 0.81
N GLY A 187 2.49 11.95 -0.38
CA GLY A 187 3.55 12.68 -1.09
C GLY A 187 3.36 14.20 -1.15
N ILE A 188 2.22 14.75 -0.69
CA ILE A 188 2.01 16.20 -0.52
C ILE A 188 1.90 16.50 0.97
N GLU A 189 2.81 17.33 1.48
CA GLU A 189 2.87 17.71 2.90
C GLU A 189 1.94 18.87 3.29
N ASP A 190 1.23 19.47 2.33
CA ASP A 190 0.24 20.52 2.59
C ASP A 190 -0.90 19.94 3.46
N PRO A 191 -1.17 20.48 4.67
CA PRO A 191 -2.13 19.90 5.61
C PRO A 191 -3.58 19.97 5.11
N LEU A 192 -3.85 20.74 4.05
CA LEU A 192 -5.12 20.72 3.33
C LEU A 192 -5.25 19.55 2.36
N CYS A 193 -4.20 18.77 2.10
CA CYS A 193 -4.25 17.57 1.28
C CYS A 193 -4.89 16.42 2.07
N ASN A 194 -6.23 16.41 2.09
CA ASN A 194 -7.01 15.42 2.82
C ASN A 194 -8.35 15.13 2.13
N ALA A 195 -8.72 13.86 1.98
CA ALA A 195 -10.01 13.46 1.41
C ALA A 195 -11.20 13.81 2.32
N MET A 196 -10.96 14.12 3.59
CA MET A 196 -11.96 14.52 4.58
C MET A 196 -11.93 16.02 4.81
N SER A 197 -13.04 16.71 4.56
CA SER A 197 -13.20 18.15 4.83
C SER A 197 -13.22 18.51 6.32
N THR A 198 -13.29 17.51 7.21
CA THR A 198 -13.15 17.67 8.66
C THR A 198 -11.69 17.66 9.12
N PHE A 199 -10.74 17.35 8.23
CA PHE A 199 -9.30 17.29 8.51
C PHE A 199 -8.95 16.52 9.80
N PRO A 200 -9.34 15.23 9.90
CA PRO A 200 -9.01 14.44 11.07
C PRO A 200 -7.50 14.32 11.22
N SER A 201 -7.01 14.31 12.46
CA SER A 201 -5.61 13.97 12.76
C SER A 201 -5.27 12.61 12.15
N GLU A 202 -4.05 12.49 11.63
CA GLU A 202 -3.54 11.25 11.05
C GLU A 202 -3.69 10.10 12.04
N ARG A 203 -4.21 8.97 11.55
CA ARG A 203 -4.29 7.73 12.30
C ARG A 203 -3.31 6.75 11.72
N ARG A 204 -2.60 6.05 12.60
CA ARG A 204 -1.65 5.00 12.26
C ARG A 204 -2.07 3.70 12.92
N PHE A 205 -1.34 2.62 12.65
CA PHE A 205 -1.58 1.34 13.27
C PHE A 205 -1.48 1.41 14.81
N TYR A 206 -0.44 2.07 15.33
CA TYR A 206 -0.25 2.22 16.77
C TYR A 206 -1.10 3.35 17.36
N PRO A 207 -1.47 3.27 18.66
CA PRO A 207 -2.13 4.38 19.35
C PRO A 207 -1.26 5.64 19.34
N GLN A 208 -1.85 6.83 19.30
CA GLN A 208 -1.10 8.10 19.26
C GLN A 208 -0.03 8.22 20.35
N SER A 209 -0.33 7.70 21.55
CA SER A 209 0.61 7.72 22.66
C SER A 209 1.83 6.83 22.45
N PHE A 210 1.93 6.05 21.38
CA PHE A 210 3.07 5.21 21.01
C PHE A 210 4.18 6.00 20.32
N PHE A 211 3.84 7.14 19.74
CA PHE A 211 4.77 8.05 19.08
C PHE A 211 5.39 9.03 20.09
N ASP A 212 6.60 9.52 19.80
CA ASP A 212 7.20 10.63 20.54
C ASP A 212 6.62 11.99 20.12
N ASP A 213 7.05 13.07 20.77
CA ASP A 213 6.59 14.43 20.47
C ASP A 213 6.99 14.92 19.06
N LYS A 214 7.88 14.18 18.37
CA LYS A 214 8.31 14.42 16.99
C LYS A 214 7.61 13.52 15.98
N GLY A 215 6.69 12.65 16.42
CA GLY A 215 5.96 11.72 15.56
C GLY A 215 6.73 10.45 15.19
N ASN A 216 7.88 10.15 15.82
CA ASN A 216 8.58 8.89 15.57
C ASN A 216 7.97 7.76 16.40
N ALA A 217 7.76 6.59 15.79
CA ALA A 217 7.30 5.40 16.48
C ALA A 217 8.35 4.91 17.49
N ARG A 218 7.94 4.62 18.73
CA ARG A 218 8.84 4.12 19.78
C ARG A 218 8.91 2.59 19.76
N CYS A 219 9.50 2.05 18.71
CA CYS A 219 9.55 0.61 18.45
C CYS A 219 10.30 -0.20 19.53
N ASP A 220 11.18 0.44 20.30
CA ASP A 220 11.86 -0.18 21.45
C ASP A 220 10.89 -0.64 22.55
N LEU A 221 9.69 -0.05 22.61
CA LEU A 221 8.63 -0.46 23.53
C LEU A 221 8.12 -1.87 23.22
N LEU A 222 8.14 -2.30 21.96
CA LEU A 222 7.72 -3.65 21.57
C LEU A 222 8.70 -4.68 22.15
N THR A 223 10.01 -4.47 21.96
CA THR A 223 11.05 -5.36 22.47
C THR A 223 11.05 -5.43 24.00
N LYS A 224 10.84 -4.30 24.69
CA LYS A 224 10.78 -4.24 26.15
C LYS A 224 9.56 -4.93 26.75
N GLY A 225 8.43 -4.95 26.04
CA GLY A 225 7.21 -5.60 26.52
C GLY A 225 7.10 -7.09 26.19
N GLY A 226 8.14 -7.68 25.59
CA GLY A 226 8.27 -9.12 25.44
C GLY A 226 7.48 -9.72 24.26
N ARG A 227 7.33 -11.05 24.32
CA ARG A 227 6.91 -11.88 23.17
C ARG A 227 5.56 -11.48 22.59
N GLU A 228 4.57 -11.11 23.42
CA GLU A 228 3.23 -10.78 22.95
C GLU A 228 3.19 -9.45 22.19
N LEU A 229 3.90 -8.41 22.67
CA LEU A 229 4.01 -7.15 21.92
C LEU A 229 4.80 -7.29 20.63
N LEU A 230 5.72 -8.25 20.55
CA LEU A 230 6.46 -8.59 19.33
C LEU A 230 5.70 -9.55 18.40
N ASN A 231 4.57 -10.11 18.82
CA ASN A 231 3.83 -11.05 17.99
C ASN A 231 3.25 -10.32 16.76
N PRO A 232 3.51 -10.80 15.52
CA PRO A 232 3.01 -10.16 14.30
C PRO A 232 1.49 -10.09 14.21
N PHE A 233 0.78 -10.98 14.89
CA PHE A 233 -0.69 -11.16 14.78
C PHE A 233 -1.46 -10.50 15.93
N TYR A 234 -0.83 -9.53 16.62
CA TYR A 234 -1.40 -8.82 17.75
C TYR A 234 -1.35 -7.32 17.53
N ALA A 235 -2.50 -6.68 17.65
CA ALA A 235 -2.65 -5.23 17.69
C ALA A 235 -2.11 -4.69 19.02
N ILE A 236 -1.63 -3.45 18.99
CA ILE A 236 -1.15 -2.78 20.19
C ILE A 236 -2.21 -1.78 20.64
N VAL A 237 -2.75 -1.98 21.84
CA VAL A 237 -3.79 -1.10 22.42
C VAL A 237 -3.29 -0.47 23.71
N LYS A 238 -3.87 0.68 24.08
CA LYS A 238 -3.59 1.34 25.35
C LYS A 238 -4.30 0.61 26.49
N GLY A 239 -3.54 0.19 27.50
CA GLY A 239 -4.06 -0.34 28.76
C GLY A 239 -3.74 0.58 29.94
N ASP A 240 -4.06 0.12 31.16
CA ASP A 240 -3.95 0.93 32.38
C ASP A 240 -2.50 1.28 32.76
N LYS A 241 -1.55 0.37 32.49
CA LYS A 241 -0.14 0.49 32.91
C LYS A 241 0.84 0.57 31.74
N GLY A 242 0.35 0.78 30.52
CA GLY A 242 1.18 0.79 29.31
C GLY A 242 0.43 0.24 28.10
N PHE A 243 1.16 -0.38 27.18
CA PHE A 243 0.59 -1.02 26.01
C PHE A 243 0.30 -2.50 26.27
N VAL A 244 -0.79 -2.99 25.70
CA VAL A 244 -1.22 -4.38 25.79
C VAL A 244 -1.34 -4.95 24.39
N ALA A 245 -0.94 -6.21 24.23
CA ALA A 245 -1.14 -6.95 22.99
C ALA A 245 -2.58 -7.49 22.94
N GLN A 246 -3.31 -7.17 21.88
CA GLN A 246 -4.64 -7.71 21.62
C GLN A 246 -4.58 -8.60 20.36
N PRO A 247 -5.00 -9.88 20.41
CA PRO A 247 -5.05 -10.73 19.22
C PRO A 247 -5.88 -10.11 18.10
N PHE A 248 -5.44 -10.27 16.85
CA PHE A 248 -6.16 -9.77 15.68
C PHE A 248 -7.59 -10.30 15.56
N THR A 249 -7.83 -11.56 15.96
CA THR A 249 -9.16 -12.19 16.04
C THR A 249 -10.16 -11.40 16.90
N VAL A 250 -9.66 -10.68 17.91
CA VAL A 250 -10.46 -9.83 18.79
C VAL A 250 -10.55 -8.42 18.19
N ALA A 251 -9.41 -7.84 17.80
CA ALA A 251 -9.34 -6.48 17.29
C ALA A 251 -10.17 -6.26 16.01
N TYR A 252 -10.24 -7.29 15.14
CA TYR A 252 -10.83 -7.18 13.81
C TYR A 252 -11.95 -8.20 13.56
N ARG A 253 -12.50 -8.79 14.64
CA ARG A 253 -13.55 -9.83 14.61
C ARG A 253 -14.66 -9.59 13.60
N GLY A 254 -15.18 -8.35 13.56
CA GLY A 254 -16.32 -7.99 12.73
C GLY A 254 -16.09 -8.18 11.22
N ALA A 255 -14.83 -8.13 10.78
CA ALA A 255 -14.45 -8.42 9.40
C ALA A 255 -14.01 -9.89 9.21
N LEU A 256 -13.35 -10.48 10.22
CA LEU A 256 -12.78 -11.82 10.13
C LEU A 256 -13.81 -12.94 10.19
N GLU A 257 -14.84 -12.83 11.03
CA GLU A 257 -15.94 -13.81 11.12
C GLU A 257 -16.69 -14.00 9.78
N PRO A 258 -17.18 -12.93 9.12
CA PRO A 258 -17.82 -13.10 7.82
C PRO A 258 -16.82 -13.53 6.73
N ALA A 259 -15.55 -13.12 6.79
CA ALA A 259 -14.54 -13.56 5.82
C ALA A 259 -14.32 -15.08 5.91
N ALA A 260 -14.16 -15.61 7.13
CA ALA A 260 -14.05 -17.04 7.37
C ALA A 260 -15.30 -17.81 6.90
N ALA A 261 -16.49 -17.23 7.04
CA ALA A 261 -17.72 -17.83 6.51
C ALA A 261 -17.71 -17.93 4.97
N GLU A 262 -17.30 -16.86 4.27
CA GLU A 262 -17.17 -16.88 2.80
C GLU A 262 -16.10 -17.89 2.34
N LEU A 263 -14.98 -18.00 3.05
CA LEU A 263 -13.94 -19.01 2.76
C LEU A 263 -14.46 -20.44 2.89
N ARG A 264 -15.24 -20.75 3.93
CA ARG A 264 -15.89 -22.07 4.09
C ARG A 264 -16.86 -22.38 2.95
N GLN A 265 -17.65 -21.39 2.51
CA GLN A 265 -18.53 -21.57 1.35
C GLN A 265 -17.73 -21.83 0.06
N ALA A 266 -16.62 -21.12 -0.14
CA ALA A 266 -15.71 -21.38 -1.25
C ALA A 266 -15.07 -22.78 -1.15
N ALA A 267 -14.67 -23.22 0.04
CA ALA A 267 -14.10 -24.54 0.29
C ALA A 267 -15.08 -25.67 -0.05
N GLU A 268 -16.36 -25.54 0.35
CA GLU A 268 -17.40 -26.52 0.01
C GLU A 268 -17.62 -26.64 -1.51
N LEU A 269 -17.58 -25.51 -2.23
CA LEU A 269 -17.65 -25.53 -3.70
C LEU A 269 -16.40 -26.17 -4.32
N ALA A 270 -15.21 -25.87 -3.78
CA ALA A 270 -13.94 -26.44 -4.22
C ALA A 270 -13.89 -27.96 -4.04
N LYS A 271 -14.48 -28.52 -2.97
CA LYS A 271 -14.57 -29.99 -2.75
C LYS A 271 -15.29 -30.72 -3.89
N ALA A 272 -16.25 -30.06 -4.53
CA ALA A 272 -17.02 -30.61 -5.64
C ALA A 272 -16.36 -30.41 -7.01
N LEU A 273 -15.31 -29.59 -7.10
CA LEU A 273 -14.59 -29.30 -8.34
C LEU A 273 -13.43 -30.29 -8.56
N PRO A 274 -13.20 -30.76 -9.80
CA PRO A 274 -12.03 -31.58 -10.13
C PRO A 274 -10.73 -30.85 -9.81
N ASN A 275 -9.76 -31.56 -9.22
CA ASN A 275 -8.42 -31.06 -8.87
C ASN A 275 -8.37 -29.90 -7.85
N GLU A 276 -9.50 -29.50 -7.26
CA GLU A 276 -9.55 -28.40 -6.28
C GLU A 276 -9.61 -28.85 -4.82
N LYS A 277 -9.35 -30.12 -4.53
CA LYS A 277 -9.29 -30.64 -3.14
C LYS A 277 -8.17 -30.00 -2.32
N PRO A 278 -6.95 -29.77 -2.85
CA PRO A 278 -5.91 -29.05 -2.11
C PRO A 278 -6.33 -27.61 -1.79
N LEU A 279 -6.94 -26.91 -2.76
CA LEU A 279 -7.49 -25.57 -2.54
C LEU A 279 -8.57 -25.60 -1.45
N ALA A 280 -9.51 -26.54 -1.49
CA ALA A 280 -10.54 -26.66 -0.47
C ALA A 280 -9.96 -26.82 0.94
N THR A 281 -8.92 -27.65 1.08
CA THR A 281 -8.22 -27.88 2.35
C THR A 281 -7.57 -26.59 2.85
N TYR A 282 -6.90 -25.86 1.96
CA TYR A 282 -6.33 -24.56 2.29
C TYR A 282 -7.40 -23.55 2.71
N LEU A 283 -8.52 -23.44 1.98
CA LEU A 283 -9.59 -22.49 2.29
C LEU A 283 -10.25 -22.77 3.65
N ASP A 284 -10.47 -24.04 3.99
CA ASP A 284 -10.95 -24.45 5.31
C ASP A 284 -9.95 -24.05 6.42
N LYS A 285 -8.66 -24.29 6.20
CA LYS A 285 -7.60 -23.93 7.16
C LYS A 285 -7.39 -22.43 7.30
N ALA A 286 -7.48 -21.68 6.21
CA ALA A 286 -7.44 -20.22 6.25
C ALA A 286 -8.63 -19.68 7.04
N ALA A 287 -9.84 -20.22 6.84
CA ALA A 287 -11.01 -19.83 7.62
C ALA A 287 -10.86 -20.12 9.13
N GLU A 288 -10.23 -21.25 9.49
CA GLU A 288 -9.87 -21.56 10.89
C GLU A 288 -8.84 -20.56 11.44
N ALA A 289 -7.78 -20.26 10.66
CA ALA A 289 -6.71 -19.35 11.06
C ALA A 289 -7.22 -17.92 11.35
N LEU A 290 -8.18 -17.41 10.56
CA LEU A 290 -8.79 -16.09 10.79
C LEU A 290 -9.52 -15.97 12.14
N LEU A 291 -9.87 -17.09 12.77
CA LEU A 291 -10.65 -17.14 14.01
C LEU A 291 -9.87 -17.78 15.17
N ARG A 292 -8.59 -18.10 14.97
CA ARG A 292 -7.75 -18.79 15.94
C ARG A 292 -6.74 -17.83 16.57
N ASP A 293 -6.67 -17.86 17.90
CA ASP A 293 -5.58 -17.22 18.63
C ASP A 293 -4.35 -18.11 18.62
N GLY A 294 -3.16 -17.50 18.61
CA GLY A 294 -1.91 -18.25 18.66
C GLY A 294 -0.70 -17.38 18.40
N LEU A 295 0.47 -18.00 18.51
CA LEU A 295 1.75 -17.35 18.18
C LEU A 295 1.97 -17.28 16.67
N ASN A 296 1.53 -18.31 15.94
CA ASN A 296 1.39 -18.28 14.49
C ASN A 296 0.08 -18.98 14.07
N PRO A 297 -1.07 -18.27 14.03
CA PRO A 297 -2.35 -18.88 13.72
C PRO A 297 -2.45 -19.35 12.26
N PHE A 298 -1.58 -18.90 11.36
CA PHE A 298 -1.58 -19.26 9.94
C PHE A 298 -0.72 -20.48 9.59
N HIS A 299 0.07 -21.01 10.53
CA HIS A 299 0.99 -22.14 10.26
C HIS A 299 0.34 -23.32 9.51
N GLU A 300 -0.84 -23.78 9.94
CA GLU A 300 -1.54 -24.89 9.27
C GLU A 300 -2.09 -24.52 7.89
N SER A 301 -2.59 -23.28 7.74
CA SER A 301 -3.03 -22.80 6.43
C SER A 301 -1.86 -22.59 5.48
N ASP A 302 -0.70 -22.18 5.98
CA ASP A 302 0.51 -22.02 5.18
C ASP A 302 0.97 -23.37 4.64
N GLN A 303 0.98 -24.41 5.47
CA GLN A 303 1.31 -25.75 4.99
C GLN A 303 0.32 -26.23 3.92
N ALA A 304 -0.99 -26.08 4.18
CA ALA A 304 -2.01 -26.45 3.19
C ALA A 304 -1.91 -25.62 1.89
N TRP A 305 -1.48 -24.37 1.98
CA TRP A 305 -1.27 -23.48 0.83
C TRP A 305 -0.05 -23.88 0.00
N LEU A 306 1.04 -24.30 0.66
CA LEU A 306 2.22 -24.87 0.01
C LEU A 306 1.89 -26.20 -0.68
N ASP A 307 1.04 -27.02 -0.04
CA ASP A 307 0.58 -28.31 -0.59
C ASP A 307 -0.35 -28.14 -1.80
N ALA A 308 -1.06 -27.00 -1.89
CA ALA A 308 -1.91 -26.66 -3.02
C ALA A 308 -1.15 -26.07 -4.24
N ALA A 309 0.15 -25.83 -4.12
CA ALA A 309 0.98 -25.31 -5.20
C ALA A 309 1.03 -26.27 -6.39
N HIS A 310 0.85 -25.76 -7.61
CA HIS A 310 0.81 -26.53 -8.86
C HIS A 310 -0.33 -27.57 -8.98
N GLU A 311 -1.19 -27.72 -7.97
CA GLU A 311 -2.31 -28.66 -7.98
C GLU A 311 -3.66 -27.99 -8.30
N SER A 312 -3.79 -26.69 -8.03
CA SER A 312 -5.01 -25.91 -8.23
C SER A 312 -4.90 -24.98 -9.45
N LYS A 313 -6.02 -24.79 -10.16
CA LYS A 313 -6.13 -23.75 -11.20
C LYS A 313 -6.15 -22.35 -10.59
N PHE A 314 -6.61 -22.22 -9.36
CA PHE A 314 -6.74 -20.94 -8.66
C PHE A 314 -5.52 -20.69 -7.79
N TYR A 315 -5.03 -19.47 -7.86
CA TYR A 315 -4.11 -18.93 -6.87
C TYR A 315 -4.93 -18.14 -5.85
N VAL A 316 -4.84 -18.53 -4.57
CA VAL A 316 -5.49 -17.81 -3.47
C VAL A 316 -4.50 -17.71 -2.31
N ARG A 317 -4.19 -16.49 -1.87
CA ARG A 317 -3.50 -16.21 -0.60
C ARG A 317 -4.33 -15.23 0.21
N ILE A 318 -4.80 -15.64 1.39
CA ILE A 318 -5.62 -14.84 2.29
C ILE A 318 -5.10 -15.07 3.70
N GLY A 319 -4.67 -13.99 4.35
CA GLY A 319 -4.08 -14.06 5.67
C GLY A 319 -3.44 -12.73 6.05
N ALA A 320 -2.52 -12.78 7.01
CA ALA A 320 -1.65 -11.65 7.33
C ALA A 320 -0.20 -12.09 7.18
N ASP A 321 0.60 -11.38 6.38
CA ASP A 321 1.94 -11.85 5.99
C ASP A 321 3.03 -10.78 6.13
N GLU A 322 2.89 -9.69 5.37
CA GLU A 322 3.94 -8.69 5.21
C GLU A 322 3.96 -7.73 6.39
N GLN A 323 5.15 -7.25 6.74
CA GLN A 323 5.35 -6.39 7.92
C GLN A 323 5.81 -4.97 7.56
N TYR A 324 6.26 -4.74 6.32
CA TYR A 324 6.84 -3.46 5.90
C TYR A 324 5.85 -2.28 5.82
N TRP A 325 4.56 -2.53 6.04
CA TRP A 325 3.49 -1.55 5.86
C TRP A 325 3.28 -0.64 7.08
N GLU A 326 3.88 -0.95 8.24
CA GLU A 326 3.74 -0.18 9.48
C GLU A 326 5.09 0.21 10.11
N ASP A 327 5.10 1.31 10.88
CA ASP A 327 6.32 2.03 11.30
C ASP A 327 7.44 1.17 11.94
N CYS A 328 7.11 0.05 12.59
CA CYS A 328 8.09 -0.79 13.29
C CYS A 328 8.46 -2.08 12.57
N HIS A 329 7.81 -2.39 11.44
CA HIS A 329 8.01 -3.62 10.66
C HIS A 329 7.96 -4.94 11.47
N VAL A 330 7.01 -5.05 12.40
CA VAL A 330 6.75 -6.23 13.24
C VAL A 330 5.39 -6.87 12.93
N LYS A 331 4.37 -6.07 12.58
CA LYS A 331 2.96 -6.51 12.56
C LYS A 331 2.55 -6.91 11.17
N ALA A 332 1.90 -8.06 11.04
CA ALA A 332 1.51 -8.60 9.75
C ALA A 332 0.26 -7.89 9.20
N GLY A 333 0.29 -7.50 7.93
CA GLY A 333 -0.79 -6.82 7.23
C GLY A 333 -1.78 -7.81 6.64
N TYR A 334 -3.07 -7.64 6.94
CA TYR A 334 -4.12 -8.46 6.32
C TYR A 334 -4.20 -8.18 4.82
N HIS A 335 -4.18 -9.24 4.03
CA HIS A 335 -4.29 -9.13 2.58
C HIS A 335 -5.00 -10.33 1.95
N ALA A 336 -5.52 -10.10 0.75
CA ALA A 336 -6.06 -11.13 -0.10
C ALA A 336 -5.51 -10.97 -1.51
N GLN A 337 -5.06 -12.06 -2.09
CA GLN A 337 -4.62 -12.16 -3.47
C GLN A 337 -5.34 -13.34 -4.11
N ILE A 338 -6.09 -13.06 -5.16
CA ILE A 338 -6.88 -14.06 -5.89
C ILE A 338 -6.50 -13.94 -7.35
N GLY A 339 -6.21 -15.07 -7.99
CA GLY A 339 -5.84 -15.12 -9.39
C GLY A 339 -6.04 -16.51 -9.99
N ILE A 340 -5.68 -16.63 -11.27
CA ILE A 340 -5.65 -17.89 -12.00
C ILE A 340 -4.20 -18.21 -12.34
N VAL A 341 -3.78 -19.44 -12.08
CA VAL A 341 -2.46 -19.92 -12.47
C VAL A 341 -2.43 -20.08 -13.99
N ASP A 342 -1.38 -19.58 -14.63
CA ASP A 342 -1.07 -19.90 -16.03
C ASP A 342 -0.15 -21.13 -16.07
N PRO A 343 -0.69 -22.33 -16.38
CA PRO A 343 0.11 -23.54 -16.38
C PRO A 343 1.14 -23.56 -17.52
N VAL A 344 0.90 -22.87 -18.63
CA VAL A 344 1.81 -22.85 -19.79
C VAL A 344 3.03 -21.99 -19.47
N ALA A 345 2.81 -20.80 -18.92
CA ALA A 345 3.90 -19.93 -18.48
C ALA A 345 4.70 -20.57 -17.33
N SER A 346 4.02 -21.18 -16.36
CA SER A 346 4.67 -21.91 -15.28
C SER A 346 5.49 -23.11 -15.78
N GLN A 347 4.97 -23.88 -16.75
CA GLN A 347 5.71 -24.98 -17.38
C GLN A 347 6.93 -24.50 -18.17
N THR A 348 6.87 -23.31 -18.75
CA THR A 348 8.03 -22.70 -19.41
C THR A 348 9.15 -22.43 -18.40
N LEU A 349 8.80 -22.00 -17.18
CA LEU A 349 9.78 -21.84 -16.10
C LEU A 349 10.35 -23.20 -15.65
N GLU A 350 9.53 -24.26 -15.61
CA GLU A 350 10.01 -25.61 -15.27
C GLU A 350 11.11 -26.14 -16.20
N ALA A 351 11.19 -25.65 -17.44
CA ALA A 351 12.29 -25.98 -18.34
C ALA A 351 13.67 -25.55 -17.81
N TYR A 352 13.75 -24.60 -16.85
CA TYR A 352 15.00 -24.18 -16.22
C TYR A 352 15.47 -25.12 -15.09
N ARG A 353 14.59 -25.96 -14.53
CA ARG A 353 14.90 -26.84 -13.40
C ARG A 353 16.16 -27.71 -13.62
N PRO A 354 16.38 -28.34 -14.79
CA PRO A 354 17.58 -29.14 -15.02
C PRO A 354 18.89 -28.34 -14.96
N HIS A 355 18.82 -27.01 -15.07
CA HIS A 355 19.97 -26.13 -15.12
C HIS A 355 20.38 -25.57 -13.73
N ILE A 356 19.55 -25.74 -12.69
CA ILE A 356 19.79 -25.21 -11.33
C ILE A 356 21.19 -25.57 -10.83
N LYS A 357 21.53 -26.87 -10.82
CA LYS A 357 22.82 -27.36 -10.34
C LYS A 357 23.99 -26.79 -11.13
N ALA A 358 23.81 -26.61 -12.44
CA ALA A 358 24.84 -26.02 -13.29
C ALA A 358 25.04 -24.53 -12.96
N MET A 359 23.96 -23.78 -12.75
CA MET A 359 24.01 -22.36 -12.35
C MET A 359 24.67 -22.19 -10.98
N GLU A 360 24.29 -23.00 -10.00
CA GLU A 360 24.89 -22.99 -8.66
C GLU A 360 26.39 -23.32 -8.70
N GLY A 361 26.77 -24.31 -9.52
CA GLY A 361 28.17 -24.66 -9.77
C GLY A 361 29.00 -23.55 -10.42
N LEU A 362 28.37 -22.57 -11.10
CA LEU A 362 29.10 -21.40 -11.63
C LEU A 362 29.65 -20.53 -10.49
N PHE A 363 28.93 -20.40 -9.38
CA PHE A 363 29.40 -19.62 -8.23
C PHE A 363 30.64 -20.26 -7.60
N GLU A 364 30.58 -21.57 -7.32
CA GLU A 364 31.75 -22.33 -6.83
C GLU A 364 32.94 -22.19 -7.80
N LYS A 365 32.71 -22.35 -9.11
CA LYS A 365 33.77 -22.23 -10.12
C LYS A 365 34.39 -20.83 -10.16
N ARG A 366 33.61 -19.78 -9.95
CA ARG A 366 34.06 -18.37 -10.04
C ARG A 366 34.70 -17.85 -8.75
N ILE A 367 34.17 -18.25 -7.60
CA ILE A 367 34.65 -17.83 -6.27
C ILE A 367 35.82 -18.71 -5.83
N GLY A 368 35.79 -20.00 -6.19
CA GLY A 368 36.73 -21.03 -5.79
C GLY A 368 36.19 -21.90 -4.66
N THR A 369 36.31 -23.23 -4.82
CA THR A 369 35.81 -24.27 -3.90
C THR A 369 36.29 -24.12 -2.45
N ALA A 370 37.45 -23.50 -2.22
CA ALA A 370 37.96 -23.26 -0.87
C ALA A 370 37.12 -22.24 -0.07
N THR A 371 36.39 -21.36 -0.77
CA THR A 371 35.61 -20.28 -0.17
C THR A 371 34.11 -20.55 -0.25
N TYR A 372 33.64 -21.11 -1.36
CA TYR A 372 32.24 -21.44 -1.59
C TYR A 372 32.10 -22.79 -2.25
N LYS A 373 31.32 -23.68 -1.64
CA LYS A 373 30.95 -24.97 -2.22
C LYS A 373 29.50 -24.90 -2.67
N ALA A 374 29.25 -25.30 -3.92
CA ALA A 374 27.91 -25.32 -4.48
C ALA A 374 26.95 -26.10 -3.57
N ARG A 375 25.82 -25.46 -3.26
CA ARG A 375 24.77 -26.06 -2.44
C ARG A 375 23.94 -27.01 -3.30
N ASP A 376 23.29 -28.00 -2.67
CA ASP A 376 22.25 -28.76 -3.33
C ASP A 376 20.95 -27.95 -3.27
N VAL A 377 20.79 -27.00 -4.18
CA VAL A 377 19.66 -26.06 -4.18
C VAL A 377 18.40 -26.79 -4.65
N GLN A 378 17.46 -27.00 -3.73
CA GLN A 378 16.15 -27.59 -3.98
C GLN A 378 15.09 -26.48 -4.05
N VAL A 379 15.09 -25.73 -5.15
CA VAL A 379 14.13 -24.63 -5.37
C VAL A 379 12.96 -25.07 -6.27
N LYS A 380 11.76 -24.59 -5.94
CA LYS A 380 10.58 -24.73 -6.82
C LYS A 380 10.55 -23.56 -7.80
N MET A 381 10.23 -23.81 -9.07
CA MET A 381 10.08 -22.71 -10.00
C MET A 381 8.85 -21.87 -9.64
N PRO A 382 8.88 -20.55 -9.86
CA PRO A 382 7.73 -19.71 -9.60
C PRO A 382 6.48 -20.13 -10.38
N GLU A 383 5.29 -19.98 -9.79
CA GLU A 383 4.04 -20.02 -10.54
C GLU A 383 3.76 -18.65 -11.17
N VAL A 384 3.30 -18.66 -12.41
CA VAL A 384 2.84 -17.45 -13.09
C VAL A 384 1.34 -17.33 -12.89
N VAL A 385 0.89 -16.17 -12.42
CA VAL A 385 -0.50 -15.93 -12.05
C VAL A 385 -1.04 -14.68 -12.74
N ASP A 386 -2.26 -14.77 -13.26
CA ASP A 386 -3.05 -13.59 -13.59
C ASP A 386 -3.93 -13.20 -12.40
N VAL A 387 -3.66 -12.01 -11.86
CA VAL A 387 -4.39 -11.49 -10.70
C VAL A 387 -5.81 -11.10 -11.09
N ILE A 388 -6.80 -11.53 -10.32
CA ILE A 388 -8.18 -11.09 -10.40
C ILE A 388 -8.45 -9.99 -9.38
N LEU A 389 -8.01 -10.18 -8.13
CA LEU A 389 -8.25 -9.26 -7.04
C LEU A 389 -7.05 -9.25 -6.10
N PHE A 390 -6.55 -8.05 -5.82
CA PHE A 390 -5.74 -7.75 -4.63
C PHE A 390 -6.55 -6.91 -3.66
N SER A 391 -6.40 -7.18 -2.36
CA SER A 391 -7.08 -6.47 -1.28
C SER A 391 -6.19 -6.39 -0.04
N GLY A 392 -6.48 -5.42 0.82
CA GLY A 392 -5.73 -5.07 2.01
C GLY A 392 -4.32 -4.61 1.67
N ASP A 393 -3.36 -5.13 2.42
CA ASP A 393 -1.95 -4.77 2.30
C ASP A 393 -1.33 -5.16 0.94
N ALA A 394 -1.94 -6.10 0.21
CA ALA A 394 -1.51 -6.43 -1.16
C ALA A 394 -1.71 -5.27 -2.16
N ARG A 395 -2.46 -4.23 -1.79
CA ARG A 395 -2.81 -3.11 -2.67
C ARG A 395 -2.20 -1.78 -2.23
N SER A 396 -0.86 -1.75 -2.16
CA SER A 396 -0.11 -0.52 -1.91
C SER A 396 -0.54 0.61 -2.86
N ALA A 397 -0.63 1.83 -2.34
CA ALA A 397 -0.99 3.01 -3.13
C ALA A 397 0.10 3.37 -4.15
N ASN A 398 1.36 3.31 -3.73
CA ASN A 398 2.47 3.84 -4.52
C ASN A 398 3.18 2.79 -5.37
N GLN A 399 2.88 1.50 -5.16
CA GLN A 399 3.56 0.40 -5.81
C GLN A 399 2.59 -0.71 -6.18
N THR A 400 2.90 -1.43 -7.25
CA THR A 400 2.16 -2.62 -7.64
C THR A 400 3.08 -3.81 -7.45
N THR A 401 2.70 -4.72 -6.55
CA THR A 401 3.44 -5.97 -6.33
C THR A 401 3.43 -6.79 -7.62
N ILE A 402 4.60 -7.24 -8.06
CA ILE A 402 4.81 -8.01 -9.30
C ILE A 402 5.25 -9.46 -9.04
N GLY A 403 5.62 -9.78 -7.82
CA GLY A 403 5.90 -11.13 -7.36
C GLY A 403 5.93 -11.19 -5.83
N GLN A 404 5.90 -12.41 -5.29
CA GLN A 404 5.94 -12.66 -3.86
C GLN A 404 6.51 -14.04 -3.57
N THR A 405 7.19 -14.20 -2.44
CA THR A 405 7.59 -15.49 -1.88
C THR A 405 7.11 -15.58 -0.43
N LEU A 406 6.35 -16.63 -0.11
CA LEU A 406 5.75 -16.85 1.22
C LEU A 406 5.87 -18.32 1.65
N PRO A 407 5.64 -18.64 2.95
CA PRO A 407 5.33 -17.73 4.07
C PRO A 407 6.56 -17.02 4.67
N ASN A 408 6.30 -15.95 5.42
CA ASN A 408 7.33 -15.20 6.15
C ASN A 408 7.61 -15.77 7.55
N GLN A 409 6.62 -16.39 8.20
CA GLN A 409 6.74 -16.97 9.54
C GLN A 409 6.46 -18.48 9.50
N CYS A 410 7.41 -19.30 9.96
CA CYS A 410 7.29 -20.76 9.93
C CYS A 410 7.29 -21.39 11.32
N GLY A 411 6.71 -22.59 11.40
CA GLY A 411 6.51 -23.32 12.64
C GLY A 411 5.29 -22.85 13.45
N PRO A 412 4.87 -23.63 14.46
CA PRO A 412 3.70 -23.33 15.29
C PRO A 412 3.78 -22.00 16.05
N ASP A 413 5.00 -21.47 16.23
CA ASP A 413 5.25 -20.23 16.95
C ASP A 413 5.86 -19.11 16.11
N GLY A 414 6.03 -19.34 14.80
CA GLY A 414 6.50 -18.37 13.82
C GLY A 414 8.00 -18.06 13.86
N THR A 415 8.78 -18.81 14.64
CA THR A 415 10.23 -18.54 14.83
C THR A 415 11.14 -19.49 14.07
N GLU A 416 10.59 -20.51 13.42
CA GLU A 416 11.38 -21.50 12.70
C GLU A 416 11.84 -20.96 11.34
N GLN A 417 12.97 -21.48 10.86
CA GLN A 417 13.42 -21.22 9.50
C GLN A 417 12.48 -21.89 8.51
N CYS A 418 11.91 -21.12 7.58
CA CYS A 418 11.11 -21.66 6.49
C CYS A 418 11.96 -22.53 5.56
N THR A 419 11.70 -23.84 5.55
CA THR A 419 12.39 -24.80 4.67
C THR A 419 11.69 -25.01 3.32
N SER A 420 10.47 -24.50 3.19
CA SER A 420 9.63 -24.58 2.00
C SER A 420 8.99 -23.22 1.76
N ASN A 421 8.99 -22.77 0.51
CA ASN A 421 8.32 -21.56 0.09
C ASN A 421 7.56 -21.80 -1.22
N ARG A 422 6.68 -20.87 -1.55
CA ARG A 422 5.97 -20.81 -2.83
C ARG A 422 6.14 -19.40 -3.37
N THR A 423 6.72 -19.33 -4.56
CA THR A 423 7.07 -18.07 -5.24
C THR A 423 6.12 -17.86 -6.40
N ILE A 424 5.60 -16.64 -6.53
CA ILE A 424 4.58 -16.27 -7.50
C ILE A 424 5.04 -15.05 -8.28
N VAL A 425 4.73 -15.03 -9.58
CA VAL A 425 4.97 -13.90 -10.48
C VAL A 425 3.62 -13.48 -11.09
N TYR A 426 3.25 -12.21 -10.95
CA TYR A 426 1.96 -11.69 -11.40
C TYR A 426 2.06 -11.15 -12.82
N ARG A 427 1.76 -11.98 -13.82
CA ARG A 427 1.96 -11.66 -15.24
C ARG A 427 1.24 -10.37 -15.64
N ASN A 428 -0.07 -10.31 -15.43
CA ASN A 428 -0.88 -9.17 -15.89
C ASN A 428 -0.47 -7.84 -15.23
N HIS A 429 0.09 -7.87 -14.01
CA HIS A 429 0.72 -6.71 -13.37
C HIS A 429 2.02 -6.30 -14.10
N ILE A 430 2.88 -7.26 -14.38
CA ILE A 430 4.16 -7.02 -15.09
C ILE A 430 3.90 -6.51 -16.51
N GLU A 431 2.95 -7.10 -17.23
CA GLU A 431 2.59 -6.70 -18.59
C GLU A 431 2.00 -5.28 -18.64
N ALA A 432 1.14 -4.93 -17.67
CA ALA A 432 0.62 -3.56 -17.54
C ALA A 432 1.77 -2.58 -17.21
N SER A 433 2.62 -2.92 -16.25
CA SER A 433 3.81 -2.11 -15.91
C SER A 433 4.72 -1.93 -17.13
N TYR A 434 4.99 -2.99 -17.89
CA TYR A 434 5.77 -2.91 -19.12
C TYR A 434 5.11 -1.97 -20.13
N THR A 435 3.82 -2.16 -20.41
CA THR A 435 3.10 -1.43 -21.46
C THR A 435 3.02 0.07 -21.19
N GLY A 436 2.65 0.48 -19.97
CA GLY A 436 2.49 1.92 -19.69
C GLY A 436 3.67 2.59 -18.96
N LYS A 437 4.72 1.86 -18.57
CA LYS A 437 5.93 2.45 -17.98
C LYS A 437 7.20 2.13 -18.78
N SER A 438 7.52 0.86 -18.98
CA SER A 438 8.80 0.47 -19.57
C SER A 438 8.87 0.72 -21.07
N ALA A 439 7.85 0.32 -21.84
CA ALA A 439 7.82 0.45 -23.29
C ALA A 439 7.92 1.92 -23.76
N PRO A 440 7.19 2.89 -23.16
CA PRO A 440 7.35 4.31 -23.51
C PRO A 440 8.78 4.83 -23.26
N ARG A 441 9.44 4.38 -22.18
CA ARG A 441 10.83 4.76 -21.88
C ARG A 441 11.82 4.14 -22.85
N ILE A 442 11.65 2.87 -23.18
CA ILE A 442 12.46 2.16 -24.17
C ILE A 442 12.37 2.87 -25.52
N TYR A 443 11.19 3.34 -25.90
CA TYR A 443 10.98 4.09 -27.15
C TYR A 443 11.80 5.39 -27.21
N LEU A 444 11.93 6.09 -26.07
CA LEU A 444 12.71 7.33 -25.97
C LEU A 444 14.23 7.08 -25.91
N MET A 445 14.66 5.94 -25.39
CA MET A 445 16.08 5.66 -25.11
C MET A 445 16.79 4.89 -26.22
N PHE A 446 16.08 4.07 -27.00
CA PHE A 446 16.70 3.14 -27.95
C PHE A 446 16.28 3.37 -29.41
N ALA A 447 17.19 3.10 -30.34
CA ALA A 447 16.90 3.05 -31.78
C ALA A 447 15.94 1.91 -32.12
N GLU A 448 15.20 2.03 -33.21
CA GLU A 448 14.13 1.10 -33.60
C GLU A 448 14.61 -0.35 -33.72
N GLU A 449 15.83 -0.55 -34.24
CA GLU A 449 16.45 -1.86 -34.44
C GLU A 449 16.72 -2.59 -33.12
N VAL A 450 16.86 -1.84 -32.02
CA VAL A 450 17.07 -2.37 -30.68
C VAL A 450 15.74 -2.58 -29.96
N ARG A 451 14.74 -1.71 -30.19
CA ARG A 451 13.40 -1.80 -29.58
C ARG A 451 12.69 -3.14 -29.83
N LYS A 452 12.88 -3.74 -31.01
CA LYS A 452 12.27 -5.03 -31.38
C LYS A 452 12.67 -6.21 -30.47
N ASN A 453 13.75 -6.06 -29.69
CA ASN A 453 14.22 -7.08 -28.76
C ASN A 453 13.53 -6.98 -27.38
N PHE A 454 12.68 -5.97 -27.15
CA PHE A 454 11.94 -5.81 -25.91
C PHE A 454 10.46 -6.17 -26.13
N ASN A 455 9.93 -6.97 -25.22
CA ASN A 455 8.50 -7.29 -25.16
C ASN A 455 8.08 -7.59 -23.71
N ALA A 456 6.78 -7.65 -23.47
CA ALA A 456 6.22 -7.85 -22.15
C ALA A 456 6.59 -9.24 -21.58
N GLN A 457 6.59 -10.28 -22.41
CA GLN A 457 7.00 -11.64 -22.02
C GLN A 457 8.43 -11.66 -21.46
N GLY A 458 9.37 -10.97 -22.11
CA GLY A 458 10.75 -10.86 -21.61
C GLY A 458 10.84 -10.18 -20.23
N SER A 459 9.90 -9.31 -19.89
CA SER A 459 9.82 -8.72 -18.54
C SER A 459 9.28 -9.71 -17.50
N VAL A 460 8.33 -10.56 -17.90
CA VAL A 460 7.83 -11.67 -17.06
C VAL A 460 8.94 -12.68 -16.82
N ASP A 461 9.64 -13.11 -17.86
CA ASP A 461 10.75 -14.06 -17.78
C ASP A 461 11.89 -13.50 -16.92
N LEU A 462 12.25 -12.22 -17.10
CA LEU A 462 13.25 -11.54 -16.26
C LEU A 462 12.84 -11.55 -14.78
N THR A 463 11.58 -11.25 -14.48
CA THR A 463 11.08 -11.22 -13.10
C THR A 463 11.11 -12.63 -12.50
N ALA A 464 10.63 -13.64 -13.23
CA ALA A 464 10.68 -15.02 -12.77
C ALA A 464 12.10 -15.52 -12.52
N LEU A 465 13.05 -15.18 -13.41
CA LEU A 465 14.46 -15.52 -13.24
C LEU A 465 15.11 -14.72 -12.09
N HIS A 466 14.67 -13.49 -11.84
CA HIS A 466 15.10 -12.69 -10.68
C HIS A 466 14.69 -13.35 -9.36
N GLU A 467 13.40 -13.69 -9.21
CA GLU A 467 12.87 -14.38 -8.02
C GLU A 467 13.55 -15.74 -7.81
N PHE A 468 13.78 -16.47 -8.89
CA PHE A 468 14.51 -17.73 -8.85
C PHE A 468 15.97 -17.51 -8.39
N ALA A 469 16.66 -16.49 -8.92
CA ALA A 469 18.07 -16.23 -8.63
C ALA A 469 18.34 -15.87 -7.17
N HIS A 470 17.36 -15.37 -6.41
CA HIS A 470 17.48 -15.16 -4.96
C HIS A 470 17.83 -16.44 -4.18
N ASN A 471 17.60 -17.62 -4.77
CA ASN A 471 17.88 -18.91 -4.13
C ASN A 471 19.28 -19.47 -4.45
N LEU A 472 20.01 -18.86 -5.39
CA LEU A 472 21.32 -19.32 -5.86
C LEU A 472 22.48 -18.50 -5.28
N GLY A 473 23.66 -19.10 -5.25
CA GLY A 473 24.89 -18.43 -4.81
C GLY A 473 24.94 -18.22 -3.29
N PRO A 474 25.99 -17.53 -2.81
CA PRO A 474 26.22 -17.28 -1.38
C PRO A 474 25.22 -16.29 -0.76
#